data_AF-A0A4D8PLR1-F1
#
_entry.id   AF-A0A4D8PLR1-F1
#
_cell.length_a   1.000
_cell.length_b   1.000
_cell.length_c   1.000
_cell.angle_alpha   90.00
_cell.angle_beta   90.00
_cell.angle_gamma   90.00
#
_symmetry.space_group_name_H-M   'P 1'
#
loop_
_entity.id
_entity.type
_entity.pdbx_description
1 polymer ?
#
loop_
_entity_poly.entity_id
_entity_poly.type
_entity_poly.pdbx_seq_one_letter_code
_entity_poly.pdbx_strand_id
1 'polypeptide(L)'
;MEAIALVQPRQIGLDELRTAMGAGLKILNAVPLMRGEYLLKGTTGLARLDWGSALANLWIVVEQLVADLWERKVVEPTLETDPSKSRRSQLMDTRSWTASARIEMLFQKALIDLDTVHALGKARRARNSLHHSGQHPSSDDAWAAYQGIAGLLMVALDGERPSLFDLDLADHALIDPFTPPKPLLGEPTHWMAIPKLPGEEQLERAETEVFRAG
;
A
#
# COMPACT_ATOMS: atom_id res chain seq x y z
N MET A 1 22.54 32.44 7.07
CA MET A 1 21.67 31.28 7.38
C MET A 1 22.00 30.22 6.34
N GLU A 2 22.60 29.12 6.77
CA GLU A 2 22.79 27.99 5.87
C GLU A 2 21.43 27.36 5.57
N ALA A 3 21.16 27.10 4.30
CA ALA A 3 19.89 26.56 3.86
C ALA A 3 20.13 25.60 2.70
N ILE A 4 19.36 24.52 2.67
CA ILE A 4 19.32 23.60 1.55
C ILE A 4 18.49 24.25 0.45
N ALA A 5 19.11 24.47 -0.71
CA ALA A 5 18.43 24.96 -1.90
C ALA A 5 17.62 23.82 -2.54
N LEU A 6 16.33 24.05 -2.75
CA LEU A 6 15.41 23.06 -3.32
C LEU A 6 15.01 23.48 -4.74
N VAL A 7 15.31 22.61 -5.71
CA VAL A 7 14.85 22.75 -7.10
C VAL A 7 13.52 22.04 -7.23
N GLN A 8 12.46 22.80 -7.48
CA GLN A 8 11.08 22.29 -7.67
C GLN A 8 10.66 21.25 -6.62
N PRO A 9 10.67 21.60 -5.32
CA PRO A 9 10.25 20.65 -4.29
C PRO A 9 8.81 20.23 -4.53
N ARG A 10 8.50 18.97 -4.18
CA ARG A 10 7.13 18.47 -4.25
C ARG A 10 6.24 19.32 -3.34
N GLN A 11 5.19 19.88 -3.93
CA GLN A 11 4.14 20.60 -3.22
C GLN A 11 2.83 19.88 -3.42
N ILE A 12 2.04 19.79 -2.37
CA ILE A 12 0.68 19.25 -2.43
C ILE A 12 -0.24 20.33 -1.86
N GLY A 13 -1.18 20.80 -2.69
CA GLY A 13 -2.17 21.78 -2.26
C GLY A 13 -3.20 21.17 -1.30
N LEU A 14 -3.85 22.00 -0.49
CA LEU A 14 -4.91 21.55 0.40
C LEU A 14 -6.09 20.92 -0.38
N ASP A 15 -6.43 21.48 -1.53
CA ASP A 15 -7.52 20.97 -2.37
C ASP A 15 -7.17 19.63 -3.04
N GLU A 16 -5.90 19.43 -3.44
CA GLU A 16 -5.39 18.16 -3.94
C GLU A 16 -5.46 17.09 -2.83
N LEU A 17 -5.01 17.44 -1.63
CA LEU A 17 -5.10 16.54 -0.46
C LEU A 17 -6.55 16.17 -0.15
N ARG A 18 -7.46 17.16 -0.14
CA ARG A 18 -8.89 16.92 0.09
C ARG A 18 -9.49 15.99 -0.97
N THR A 19 -9.12 16.18 -2.23
CA THR A 19 -9.57 15.35 -3.35
C THR A 19 -9.07 13.91 -3.19
N ALA A 20 -7.79 13.72 -2.87
CA ALA A 20 -7.21 12.41 -2.62
C ALA A 20 -7.86 11.69 -1.43
N MET A 21 -8.09 12.41 -0.32
CA MET A 21 -8.82 11.86 0.84
C MET A 21 -10.24 11.44 0.48
N GLY A 22 -10.96 12.25 -0.30
CA GLY A 22 -12.30 11.92 -0.77
C GLY A 22 -12.33 10.63 -1.59
N ALA A 23 -11.38 10.46 -2.51
CA ALA A 23 -11.24 9.24 -3.31
C ALA A 23 -10.97 8.01 -2.43
N GLY A 24 -10.04 8.11 -1.47
CA GLY A 24 -9.75 7.03 -0.52
C GLY A 24 -10.94 6.64 0.34
N LEU A 25 -11.69 7.63 0.85
CA LEU A 25 -12.90 7.39 1.65
C LEU A 25 -14.02 6.72 0.84
N LYS A 26 -14.19 7.08 -0.45
CA LYS A 26 -15.15 6.40 -1.34
C LYS A 26 -14.86 4.90 -1.41
N ILE A 27 -13.59 4.51 -1.55
CA ILE A 27 -13.17 3.10 -1.60
C ILE A 27 -13.42 2.42 -0.25
N LEU A 28 -12.97 3.02 0.86
CA LEU A 28 -13.12 2.42 2.19
C LEU A 28 -14.59 2.22 2.59
N ASN A 29 -15.50 3.10 2.15
CA ASN A 29 -16.93 2.95 2.38
C ASN A 29 -17.53 1.77 1.61
N ALA A 30 -16.96 1.39 0.46
CA ALA A 30 -17.43 0.26 -0.34
C ALA A 30 -16.91 -1.11 0.14
N VAL A 31 -15.82 -1.13 0.91
CA VAL A 31 -15.20 -2.34 1.48
C VAL A 31 -14.99 -2.15 2.99
N PRO A 32 -16.04 -2.23 3.81
CA PRO A 32 -15.99 -1.86 5.22
C PRO A 32 -15.11 -2.76 6.09
N LEU A 33 -14.87 -4.01 5.66
CA LEU A 33 -13.95 -4.93 6.33
C LEU A 33 -12.47 -4.58 6.09
N MET A 34 -12.17 -3.83 5.03
CA MET A 34 -10.82 -3.46 4.66
C MET A 34 -10.31 -2.33 5.56
N ARG A 35 -9.12 -2.51 6.14
CA ARG A 35 -8.44 -1.48 6.92
C ARG A 35 -7.44 -0.75 6.04
N GLY A 36 -7.73 0.52 5.73
CA GLY A 36 -6.90 1.37 4.88
C GLY A 36 -5.43 1.51 5.34
N GLU A 37 -5.17 1.37 6.64
CA GLU A 37 -3.82 1.43 7.20
C GLU A 37 -2.88 0.38 6.61
N TYR A 38 -3.33 -0.87 6.40
CA TYR A 38 -2.48 -1.92 5.83
C TYR A 38 -2.20 -1.67 4.35
N LEU A 39 -3.15 -1.09 3.62
CA LEU A 39 -2.92 -0.69 2.23
C LEU A 39 -1.91 0.46 2.15
N LEU A 40 -2.02 1.45 3.03
CA LEU A 40 -1.07 2.56 3.11
C LEU A 40 0.33 2.06 3.48
N LYS A 41 0.46 1.20 4.50
CA LYS A 41 1.75 0.61 4.90
C LYS A 41 2.34 -0.25 3.79
N GLY A 42 1.51 -1.07 3.14
CA GLY A 42 1.92 -1.93 2.05
C GLY A 42 2.44 -1.16 0.83
N THR A 43 1.70 -0.15 0.39
CA THR A 43 2.09 0.74 -0.73
C THR A 43 3.29 1.61 -0.39
N THR A 44 3.41 2.07 0.85
CA THR A 44 4.62 2.76 1.34
C THR A 44 5.83 1.83 1.31
N GLY A 45 5.65 0.55 1.67
CA GLY A 45 6.69 -0.47 1.57
C GLY A 45 7.15 -0.68 0.13
N LEU A 46 6.22 -0.73 -0.84
CA LEU A 46 6.54 -0.80 -2.26
C LEU A 46 7.40 0.39 -2.72
N ALA A 47 6.98 1.61 -2.37
CA ALA A 47 7.74 2.82 -2.69
C ALA A 47 9.14 2.78 -2.05
N ARG A 48 9.25 2.30 -0.81
CA ARG A 48 10.52 2.22 -0.08
C ARG A 48 11.40 1.03 -0.43
N LEU A 49 11.00 0.19 -1.40
CA LEU A 49 11.68 -1.06 -1.75
C LEU A 49 11.78 -2.06 -0.58
N ASP A 50 10.94 -1.90 0.45
CA ASP A 50 10.81 -2.81 1.58
C ASP A 50 9.80 -3.91 1.23
N TRP A 51 10.25 -4.88 0.42
CA TRP A 51 9.38 -5.91 -0.14
C TRP A 51 8.76 -6.82 0.92
N GLY A 52 9.49 -7.09 2.01
CA GLY A 52 9.01 -7.91 3.12
C GLY A 52 7.82 -7.26 3.81
N SER A 53 7.98 -6.00 4.22
CA SER A 53 6.89 -5.22 4.84
C SER A 53 5.75 -4.96 3.86
N ALA A 54 6.07 -4.64 2.60
CA ALA A 54 5.08 -4.44 1.55
C ALA A 54 4.18 -5.67 1.40
N LEU A 55 4.77 -6.83 1.13
CA LEU A 55 4.02 -8.07 0.92
C LEU A 55 3.19 -8.46 2.14
N ALA A 56 3.75 -8.35 3.35
CA ALA A 56 3.04 -8.71 4.57
C ALA A 56 1.78 -7.85 4.79
N ASN A 57 1.91 -6.54 4.65
CA ASN A 57 0.78 -5.61 4.82
C ASN A 57 -0.24 -5.74 3.67
N LEU A 58 0.21 -5.86 2.42
CA LEU A 58 -0.69 -6.04 1.27
C LEU A 58 -1.44 -7.37 1.35
N TRP A 59 -0.82 -8.44 1.85
CA TRP A 59 -1.51 -9.71 2.00
C TRP A 59 -2.66 -9.64 3.02
N ILE A 60 -2.52 -8.87 4.10
CA ILE A 60 -3.63 -8.62 5.04
C ILE A 60 -4.82 -7.98 4.32
N VAL A 61 -4.55 -7.02 3.41
CA VAL A 61 -5.60 -6.39 2.59
C VAL A 61 -6.25 -7.40 1.65
N VAL A 62 -5.46 -8.27 1.01
CA VAL A 62 -6.00 -9.37 0.18
C VAL A 62 -6.96 -10.25 1.00
N GLU A 63 -6.57 -10.67 2.21
CA GLU A 63 -7.42 -11.50 3.06
C GLU A 63 -8.73 -10.79 3.46
N GLN A 64 -8.66 -9.50 3.78
CA GLN A 64 -9.84 -8.68 4.09
C GLN A 64 -10.79 -8.55 2.90
N LEU A 65 -10.25 -8.26 1.70
CA LEU A 65 -11.05 -8.13 0.48
C LEU A 65 -11.66 -9.46 0.04
N VAL A 66 -10.90 -10.56 0.12
CA VAL A 66 -11.43 -11.90 -0.19
C VAL A 66 -12.51 -12.31 0.79
N ALA A 67 -12.37 -11.99 2.08
CA ALA A 67 -13.40 -12.28 3.08
C ALA A 67 -14.68 -11.47 2.82
N ASP A 68 -14.54 -10.19 2.49
CA ASP A 68 -15.66 -9.31 2.16
C ASP A 68 -16.41 -9.74 0.90
N LEU A 69 -15.68 -10.03 -0.18
CA LEU A 69 -16.26 -10.54 -1.43
C LEU A 69 -16.88 -11.93 -1.27
N TRP A 70 -16.29 -12.78 -0.42
CA TRP A 70 -16.87 -14.08 -0.09
C TRP A 70 -18.25 -13.94 0.54
N GLU A 71 -18.39 -13.05 1.52
CA GLU A 71 -19.69 -12.80 2.17
C GLU A 71 -20.70 -12.28 1.14
N ARG A 72 -20.37 -11.19 0.44
CA ARG A 72 -21.29 -10.49 -0.47
C ARG A 72 -21.65 -11.27 -1.74
N LYS A 73 -20.70 -11.98 -2.34
CA LYS A 73 -20.87 -12.59 -3.68
C LYS A 73 -21.10 -14.11 -3.61
N VAL A 74 -20.91 -14.74 -2.46
CA VAL A 74 -21.11 -16.19 -2.29
C VAL A 74 -22.05 -16.49 -1.12
N VAL A 75 -21.78 -16.01 0.08
CA VAL A 75 -22.56 -16.39 1.27
C VAL A 75 -23.97 -15.82 1.22
N GLU A 76 -24.12 -14.51 1.08
CA GLU A 76 -25.43 -13.85 1.06
C GLU A 76 -26.34 -14.42 -0.05
N PRO A 77 -25.92 -14.50 -1.33
CA PRO A 77 -26.79 -15.05 -2.39
C PRO A 77 -27.14 -16.53 -2.20
N THR A 78 -26.22 -17.32 -1.62
CA THR A 78 -26.49 -18.73 -1.34
C THR A 78 -27.52 -18.87 -0.23
N LEU A 79 -27.45 -18.05 0.81
CA LEU A 79 -28.38 -18.10 1.94
C LEU A 79 -29.76 -17.51 1.64
N GLU A 80 -29.86 -16.62 0.65
CA GLU A 80 -31.15 -16.21 0.09
C GLU A 80 -31.90 -17.40 -0.54
N THR A 81 -31.16 -18.32 -1.17
CA THR A 81 -31.73 -19.51 -1.83
C THR A 81 -31.92 -20.69 -0.86
N ASP A 82 -30.97 -20.89 0.05
CA ASP A 82 -30.96 -21.97 1.05
C ASP A 82 -30.57 -21.41 2.43
N PRO A 83 -31.56 -20.91 3.21
CA PRO A 83 -31.30 -20.25 4.49
C PRO A 83 -30.97 -21.22 5.64
N SER A 84 -30.64 -22.49 5.35
CA SER A 84 -30.40 -23.49 6.38
C SER A 84 -29.16 -23.17 7.23
N LYS A 85 -29.27 -23.40 8.55
CA LYS A 85 -28.13 -23.22 9.48
C LYS A 85 -26.94 -24.11 9.11
N SER A 86 -27.21 -25.31 8.60
CA SER A 86 -26.18 -26.23 8.11
C SER A 86 -25.39 -25.63 6.95
N ARG A 87 -26.10 -25.06 5.95
CA ARG A 87 -25.46 -24.39 4.81
C ARG A 87 -24.59 -23.23 5.25
N ARG A 88 -25.11 -22.37 6.13
CA ARG A 88 -24.33 -21.26 6.70
C ARG A 88 -23.06 -21.77 7.39
N SER A 89 -23.18 -22.78 8.25
CA SER A 89 -22.01 -23.35 8.95
C SER A 89 -20.97 -23.90 7.99
N GLN A 90 -21.39 -24.52 6.88
CA GLN A 90 -20.48 -25.05 5.86
C GLN A 90 -19.72 -23.92 5.14
N LEU A 91 -20.40 -22.82 4.80
CA LEU A 91 -19.78 -21.68 4.09
C LEU A 91 -18.85 -20.86 4.97
N MET A 92 -19.06 -20.88 6.29
CA MET A 92 -18.23 -20.19 7.27
C MET A 92 -17.03 -21.03 7.76
N ASP A 93 -16.93 -22.30 7.37
CA ASP A 93 -15.80 -23.15 7.75
C ASP A 93 -14.51 -22.71 7.03
N THR A 94 -13.62 -22.07 7.78
CA THR A 94 -12.36 -21.52 7.26
C THR A 94 -11.33 -22.58 6.90
N ARG A 95 -11.49 -23.83 7.39
CA ARG A 95 -10.63 -24.96 7.03
C ARG A 95 -10.94 -25.47 5.62
N SER A 96 -12.23 -25.55 5.29
CA SER A 96 -12.68 -25.87 3.94
C SER A 96 -12.49 -24.69 3.00
N TRP A 97 -12.96 -23.50 3.41
CA TRP A 97 -12.89 -22.27 2.62
C TRP A 97 -11.67 -21.43 2.98
N THR A 98 -10.50 -21.98 2.68
CA THR A 98 -9.23 -21.23 2.75
C THR A 98 -9.23 -20.04 1.79
N ALA A 99 -8.34 -19.07 1.99
CA ALA A 99 -8.19 -17.95 1.06
C ALA A 99 -7.97 -18.43 -0.39
N SER A 100 -7.19 -19.49 -0.61
CA SER A 100 -6.98 -20.06 -1.94
C SER A 100 -8.26 -20.63 -2.55
N ALA A 101 -9.07 -21.34 -1.76
CA ALA A 101 -10.35 -21.90 -2.22
C ALA A 101 -11.38 -20.80 -2.54
N ARG A 102 -11.39 -19.73 -1.74
CA ARG A 102 -12.25 -18.56 -1.99
C ARG A 102 -11.85 -17.83 -3.27
N ILE A 103 -10.56 -17.60 -3.48
CA ILE A 103 -10.04 -16.98 -4.72
C ILE A 103 -10.43 -17.82 -5.94
N GLU A 104 -10.23 -19.13 -5.88
CA GLU A 104 -10.63 -20.04 -6.95
C GLU A 104 -12.13 -19.96 -7.22
N MET A 105 -12.97 -19.95 -6.18
CA MET A 105 -14.42 -19.82 -6.34
C MET A 105 -14.82 -18.47 -6.99
N LEU A 106 -14.16 -17.37 -6.63
CA LEU A 106 -14.41 -16.07 -7.27
C LEU A 106 -14.09 -16.12 -8.78
N PHE A 107 -13.01 -16.82 -9.16
CA PHE A 107 -12.66 -17.04 -10.57
C PHE A 107 -13.68 -17.93 -11.29
N GLN A 108 -14.08 -19.06 -10.69
CA GLN A 108 -15.08 -19.96 -11.28
C GLN A 108 -16.46 -19.28 -11.45
N LYS A 109 -16.76 -18.28 -10.63
CA LYS A 109 -17.95 -17.41 -10.78
C LYS A 109 -17.76 -16.26 -11.78
N ALA A 110 -16.64 -16.21 -12.49
CA ALA A 110 -16.25 -15.15 -13.42
C ALA A 110 -16.25 -13.74 -12.79
N LEU A 111 -15.98 -13.64 -11.48
CA LEU A 111 -15.91 -12.35 -10.79
C LEU A 111 -14.52 -11.72 -10.91
N ILE A 112 -13.47 -12.54 -10.91
CA ILE A 112 -12.09 -12.11 -11.16
C ILE A 112 -11.55 -12.82 -12.41
N ASP A 113 -10.60 -12.20 -13.09
CA ASP A 113 -9.92 -12.77 -14.25
C ASP A 113 -8.74 -13.67 -13.86
N LEU A 114 -8.20 -14.38 -14.86
CA LEU A 114 -7.09 -15.30 -14.65
C LEU A 114 -5.80 -14.58 -14.20
N ASP A 115 -5.58 -13.35 -14.67
CA ASP A 115 -4.41 -12.55 -14.29
C ASP A 115 -4.45 -12.18 -12.80
N THR A 116 -5.62 -11.80 -12.28
CA THR A 116 -5.85 -11.58 -10.85
C THR A 116 -5.57 -12.86 -10.05
N VAL A 117 -6.03 -14.03 -10.52
CA VAL A 117 -5.76 -15.32 -9.86
C VAL A 117 -4.26 -15.61 -9.82
N HIS A 118 -3.55 -15.42 -10.93
CA HIS A 118 -2.11 -15.64 -11.00
C HIS A 118 -1.34 -14.71 -10.07
N ALA A 119 -1.70 -13.42 -10.03
CA ALA A 119 -1.10 -12.42 -9.16
C ALA A 119 -1.31 -12.77 -7.67
N LEU A 120 -2.55 -13.08 -7.28
CA LEU A 120 -2.88 -13.52 -5.91
C LEU A 120 -2.17 -14.82 -5.53
N GLY A 121 -2.09 -15.78 -6.47
CA GLY A 121 -1.40 -17.05 -6.26
C GLY A 121 0.11 -16.88 -6.04
N LYS A 122 0.75 -15.98 -6.80
CA LYS A 122 2.16 -15.62 -6.62
C LYS A 122 2.39 -14.97 -5.26
N ALA A 123 1.63 -13.93 -4.93
CA ALA A 123 1.71 -13.23 -3.64
C ALA A 123 1.53 -14.18 -2.46
N ARG A 124 0.54 -15.09 -2.52
CA ARG A 124 0.27 -16.08 -1.48
C ARG A 124 1.46 -17.00 -1.22
N ARG A 125 2.08 -17.52 -2.30
CA ARG A 125 3.25 -18.39 -2.18
C ARG A 125 4.42 -17.67 -1.53
N ALA A 126 4.71 -16.45 -1.99
CA ALA A 126 5.78 -15.63 -1.42
C ALA A 126 5.52 -15.30 0.07
N ARG A 127 4.27 -14.94 0.43
CA ARG A 127 3.89 -14.70 1.83
C ARG A 127 4.11 -15.94 2.68
N ASN A 128 3.75 -17.11 2.17
CA ASN A 128 3.92 -18.38 2.89
C ASN A 128 5.39 -18.72 3.07
N SER A 129 6.23 -18.52 2.06
CA SER A 129 7.68 -18.71 2.18
C SER A 129 8.27 -17.73 3.21
N LEU A 130 7.88 -16.45 3.16
CA LEU A 130 8.31 -15.47 4.16
C LEU A 130 7.92 -15.90 5.59
N HIS A 131 6.66 -16.32 5.79
CA HIS A 131 6.16 -16.70 7.10
C HIS A 131 6.75 -18.01 7.64
N HIS A 132 6.97 -19.02 6.79
CA HIS A 132 7.37 -20.36 7.22
C HIS A 132 8.88 -20.61 7.15
N SER A 133 9.57 -20.06 6.16
CA SER A 133 11.01 -20.28 5.95
C SER A 133 11.86 -19.01 6.08
N GLY A 134 11.24 -17.86 6.35
CA GLY A 134 11.94 -16.58 6.43
C GLY A 134 12.48 -16.08 5.09
N GLN A 135 12.06 -16.70 3.97
CA GLN A 135 12.53 -16.32 2.65
C GLN A 135 12.01 -14.94 2.27
N HIS A 136 12.92 -13.99 2.08
CA HIS A 136 12.57 -12.62 1.72
C HIS A 136 11.90 -12.58 0.33
N PRO A 137 10.78 -11.87 0.15
CA PRO A 137 10.12 -11.76 -1.14
C PRO A 137 10.89 -10.86 -2.11
N SER A 138 10.65 -11.08 -3.40
CA SER A 138 11.15 -10.20 -4.47
C SER A 138 10.23 -9.00 -4.71
N SER A 139 10.71 -8.03 -5.49
CA SER A 139 9.89 -6.92 -6.00
C SER A 139 8.61 -7.45 -6.68
N ASP A 140 8.75 -8.41 -7.59
CA ASP A 140 7.61 -8.94 -8.33
C ASP A 140 6.59 -9.65 -7.43
N ASP A 141 7.01 -10.24 -6.31
CA ASP A 141 6.09 -10.86 -5.36
C ASP A 141 5.23 -9.83 -4.64
N ALA A 142 5.83 -8.71 -4.23
CA ALA A 142 5.13 -7.61 -3.59
C ALA A 142 4.20 -6.89 -4.59
N TRP A 143 4.66 -6.68 -5.82
CA TRP A 143 3.84 -6.12 -6.89
C TRP A 143 2.68 -7.03 -7.29
N ALA A 144 2.87 -8.34 -7.29
CA ALA A 144 1.78 -9.28 -7.53
C ALA A 144 0.66 -9.17 -6.46
N ALA A 145 1.00 -8.89 -5.20
CA ALA A 145 0.00 -8.62 -4.17
C ALA A 145 -0.80 -7.35 -4.47
N TYR A 146 -0.12 -6.28 -4.90
CA TYR A 146 -0.74 -5.02 -5.27
C TYR A 146 -1.66 -5.14 -6.49
N GLN A 147 -1.22 -5.87 -7.53
CA GLN A 147 -2.03 -6.19 -8.71
C GLN A 147 -3.26 -7.04 -8.33
N GLY A 148 -3.09 -8.02 -7.46
CA GLY A 148 -4.20 -8.83 -6.95
C GLY A 148 -5.25 -8.00 -6.20
N ILE A 149 -4.81 -7.03 -5.38
CA ILE A 149 -5.70 -6.06 -4.71
C ILE A 149 -6.46 -5.23 -5.75
N ALA A 150 -5.84 -4.84 -6.87
CA ALA A 150 -6.52 -4.13 -7.95
C ALA A 150 -7.66 -4.94 -8.55
N GLY A 151 -7.40 -6.21 -8.88
CA GLY A 151 -8.43 -7.13 -9.35
C GLY A 151 -9.60 -7.23 -8.37
N LEU A 152 -9.32 -7.45 -7.09
CA LEU A 152 -10.35 -7.58 -6.04
C LEU A 152 -11.14 -6.27 -5.82
N LEU A 153 -10.47 -5.12 -5.83
CA LEU A 153 -11.14 -3.83 -5.66
C LEU A 153 -12.04 -3.47 -6.84
N MET A 154 -11.65 -3.82 -8.08
CA MET A 154 -12.55 -3.65 -9.22
C MET A 154 -13.86 -4.44 -9.02
N VAL A 155 -13.80 -5.67 -8.50
CA VAL A 155 -15.01 -6.44 -8.18
C VAL A 155 -15.81 -5.78 -7.06
N ALA A 156 -15.12 -5.30 -6.03
CA ALA A 156 -15.76 -4.66 -4.88
C ALA A 156 -16.48 -3.35 -5.25
N LEU A 157 -16.02 -2.68 -6.30
CA LEU A 157 -16.54 -1.42 -6.83
C LEU A 157 -17.33 -1.61 -8.14
N ASP A 158 -17.85 -2.81 -8.37
CA ASP A 158 -18.73 -3.15 -9.50
C ASP A 158 -18.15 -2.76 -10.88
N GLY A 159 -16.84 -2.93 -11.04
CA GLY A 159 -16.10 -2.71 -12.29
C GLY A 159 -15.41 -1.35 -12.39
N GLU A 160 -15.62 -0.42 -11.46
CA GLU A 160 -14.88 0.85 -11.45
C GLU A 160 -13.42 0.61 -11.06
N ARG A 161 -12.47 1.07 -11.91
CA ARG A 161 -11.04 1.06 -11.60
C ARG A 161 -10.70 2.21 -10.64
N PRO A 162 -10.15 1.94 -9.45
CA PRO A 162 -9.67 3.00 -8.56
C PRO A 162 -8.49 3.78 -9.15
N SER A 163 -8.53 5.11 -9.01
CA SER A 163 -7.40 5.98 -9.36
C SER A 163 -6.12 5.70 -8.56
N LEU A 164 -6.24 4.99 -7.44
CA LEU A 164 -5.10 4.51 -6.64
C LEU A 164 -4.09 3.73 -7.49
N PHE A 165 -4.57 3.00 -8.51
CA PHE A 165 -3.72 2.17 -9.37
C PHE A 165 -3.09 2.90 -10.55
N ASP A 166 -3.38 4.19 -10.70
CA ASP A 166 -2.76 5.04 -11.70
C ASP A 166 -1.61 5.86 -11.08
N LEU A 167 -1.34 5.65 -9.79
CA LEU A 167 -0.22 6.27 -9.08
C LEU A 167 1.11 5.62 -9.48
N ASP A 168 2.07 6.46 -9.86
CA ASP A 168 3.46 6.04 -9.96
C ASP A 168 4.08 5.95 -8.56
N LEU A 169 4.06 4.75 -7.96
CA LEU A 169 4.66 4.53 -6.65
C LEU A 169 6.19 4.71 -6.67
N ALA A 170 6.84 4.64 -7.83
CA ALA A 170 8.27 4.85 -7.96
C ALA A 170 8.65 6.34 -7.86
N ASP A 171 7.73 7.26 -8.17
CA ASP A 171 7.89 8.70 -7.93
C ASP A 171 7.92 9.06 -6.43
N HIS A 172 7.50 8.12 -5.57
CA HIS A 172 7.59 8.22 -4.12
C HIS A 172 8.73 7.38 -3.53
N ALA A 173 9.55 6.76 -4.38
CA ALA A 173 10.59 5.88 -3.91
C ALA A 173 11.73 6.66 -3.24
N LEU A 174 12.33 6.04 -2.23
CA LEU A 174 13.63 6.50 -1.77
C LEU A 174 14.59 6.37 -2.96
N ILE A 175 15.24 7.48 -3.32
CA ILE A 175 16.30 7.48 -4.31
C ILE A 175 17.37 6.52 -3.77
N ASP A 176 17.67 5.46 -4.52
CA ASP A 176 18.79 4.60 -4.21
C ASP A 176 20.05 5.47 -4.17
N PRO A 177 20.79 5.53 -3.02
CA PRO A 177 21.96 6.37 -2.86
C PRO A 177 23.09 6.05 -3.85
N PHE A 178 23.03 4.89 -4.51
CA PHE A 178 23.96 4.49 -5.56
C PHE A 178 23.47 4.82 -6.98
N THR A 179 22.24 5.33 -7.14
CA THR A 179 21.75 5.81 -8.43
C THR A 179 22.53 7.08 -8.82
N PRO A 180 23.08 7.16 -10.05
CA PRO A 180 23.76 8.35 -10.51
C PRO A 180 22.85 9.59 -10.36
N PRO A 181 23.35 10.70 -9.80
CA PRO A 181 22.54 11.89 -9.63
C PRO A 181 22.02 12.34 -10.99
N LYS A 182 20.69 12.40 -11.14
CA LYS A 182 20.08 13.01 -12.32
C LYS A 182 20.42 14.50 -12.32
N PRO A 183 20.82 15.08 -13.45
CA PRO A 183 21.02 16.53 -13.53
C PRO A 183 19.71 17.22 -13.18
N LEU A 184 19.75 18.08 -12.16
CA LEU A 184 18.61 18.91 -11.77
C LEU A 184 18.37 19.95 -12.87
N LEU A 185 17.14 20.00 -13.39
CA LEU A 185 16.73 20.97 -14.39
C LEU A 185 16.11 22.19 -13.69
N GLY A 186 16.73 23.36 -13.83
CA GLY A 186 16.20 24.64 -13.36
C GLY A 186 16.94 25.23 -12.16
N GLU A 187 16.49 26.42 -11.74
CA GLU A 187 17.05 27.14 -10.60
C GLU A 187 16.31 26.80 -9.30
N PRO A 188 16.97 26.91 -8.13
CA PRO A 188 16.31 26.76 -6.84
C PRO A 188 15.15 27.75 -6.69
N THR A 189 14.00 27.25 -6.26
CA THR A 189 12.79 28.07 -6.02
C THR A 189 12.43 28.17 -4.55
N HIS A 190 12.99 27.30 -3.70
CA HIS A 190 12.69 27.21 -2.28
C HIS A 190 13.95 26.93 -1.46
N TRP A 191 13.91 27.28 -0.17
CA TRP A 191 15.01 27.10 0.77
C TRP A 191 14.51 26.42 2.04
N MET A 192 15.16 25.33 2.44
CA MET A 192 14.89 24.64 3.70
C MET A 192 16.00 24.98 4.69
N ALA A 193 15.63 25.50 5.86
CA ALA A 193 16.60 25.79 6.91
C ALA A 193 17.26 24.48 7.37
N ILE A 194 18.59 24.50 7.50
CA ILE A 194 19.32 23.38 8.11
C ILE A 194 19.07 23.44 9.61
N PRO A 195 18.44 22.42 10.22
CA PRO A 195 18.24 22.42 11.66
C PRO A 195 19.59 22.31 12.35
N LYS A 196 19.81 23.17 13.35
CA LYS A 196 21.04 23.12 14.15
C LYS A 196 21.15 21.82 14.93
N LEU A 197 22.38 21.33 15.06
CA LEU A 197 22.69 20.20 15.91
C LEU A 197 22.52 20.58 17.39
N PRO A 198 22.12 19.64 18.25
CA PRO A 198 22.11 19.88 19.70
C PRO A 198 23.50 20.34 20.17
N GLY A 199 23.57 21.46 20.89
CA GLY A 199 24.85 22.03 21.37
C GLY A 199 25.42 23.15 20.50
N GLU A 200 25.01 23.26 19.24
CA GLU A 200 25.60 24.18 18.26
C GLU A 200 25.34 25.66 18.62
N GLU A 201 24.15 25.99 19.12
CA GLU A 201 23.86 27.35 19.58
C GLU A 201 24.70 27.77 20.78
N GLN A 202 24.97 26.85 21.72
CA GLN A 202 25.85 27.15 22.85
C GLN A 202 27.29 27.37 22.39
N LEU A 203 27.72 26.58 21.40
CA LEU A 203 29.06 26.66 20.81
C LEU A 203 29.28 28.00 20.11
N GLU A 204 28.33 28.41 19.25
CA GLU A 204 28.37 29.71 18.58
C GLU A 204 28.39 30.89 19.56
N ARG A 205 27.64 30.81 20.67
CA ARG A 205 27.65 31.85 21.72
C ARG A 205 29.01 31.94 22.40
N ALA A 206 29.59 30.80 22.77
CA ALA A 206 30.92 30.75 23.38
C ALA A 206 32.01 31.29 22.45
N GLU A 207 31.96 30.94 21.16
CA GLU A 207 32.88 31.48 20.16
C GLU A 207 32.72 33.00 20.02
N THR A 208 31.48 33.49 19.97
CA THR A 208 31.20 34.93 19.85
C THR A 208 31.72 35.72 21.06
N GLU A 209 31.65 35.14 22.27
CA GLU A 209 32.20 35.75 23.49
C GLU A 209 33.73 35.81 23.47
N VAL A 210 34.40 34.75 22.97
CA VAL A 210 35.86 34.71 22.82
C VAL A 210 36.33 35.75 21.81
N PHE A 211 35.63 35.93 20.68
CA PHE A 211 36.00 36.93 19.66
C PHE A 211 35.69 38.38 20.04
N ARG A 212 34.84 38.63 21.04
CA ARG A 212 34.57 39.99 21.57
C ARG A 212 35.52 40.42 22.69
N ALA A 213 36.24 39.49 23.28
CA ALA A 213 37.13 39.73 24.41
C ALA A 213 38.61 39.93 24.02
N GLY A 214 38.95 39.82 22.73
CA GLY A 214 40.26 40.13 22.16
C GLY A 214 40.21 41.37 21.27
#